data_AF-A0A416S5W5-F1
#
_entry.id   AF-A0A416S5W5-F1
#
_cell.length_a   1.000
_cell.length_b   1.000
_cell.length_c   1.000
_cell.angle_alpha   90.00
_cell.angle_beta   90.00
_cell.angle_gamma   90.00
#
_symmetry.space_group_name_H-M   'P 1'
#
loop_
_entity.id
_entity.type
_entity.pdbx_description
1 polymer ?
#
loop_
_entity_poly.entity_id
_entity_poly.type
_entity_poly.pdbx_seq_one_letter_code
_entity_poly.pdbx_strand_id
1 'polypeptide(L)' 'MSQEKKKRSDLKVGDTIKCHDPDDMIDTMNELVKSGVETDFLYKKDGKEGFWLVVTGYY' A
#
# COMPACT_ATOMS: atom_id res chain seq x y z
N MET A 1 -14.33 18.28 -7.74
CA MET A 1 -14.52 16.90 -7.23
C MET A 1 -13.25 16.53 -6.49
N SER A 2 -13.27 16.70 -5.17
CA SER A 2 -12.11 16.61 -4.31
C SER A 2 -11.75 15.13 -4.12
N GLN A 3 -10.79 14.63 -4.91
CA GLN A 3 -10.16 13.37 -4.57
C GLN A 3 -9.28 13.63 -3.37
N GLU A 4 -9.76 13.13 -2.24
CA GLU A 4 -9.14 13.13 -0.93
C GLU A 4 -7.72 12.56 -1.05
N LYS A 5 -6.70 13.42 -1.09
CA LYS A 5 -5.32 13.05 -0.78
C LYS A 5 -5.29 12.59 0.67
N LYS A 6 -5.70 11.34 0.90
CA LYS A 6 -5.62 10.70 2.21
C LYS A 6 -4.14 10.66 2.58
N LYS A 7 -3.81 11.37 3.66
CA LYS A 7 -2.48 11.46 4.27
C LYS A 7 -1.85 10.06 4.32
N ARG A 8 -0.77 9.84 3.55
CA ARG A 8 0.07 8.62 3.60
C ARG A 8 0.83 8.48 4.94
N SER A 9 0.59 9.37 5.91
CA SER A 9 1.39 9.53 7.13
C SER A 9 0.93 8.68 8.32
N ASP A 10 -0.17 7.93 8.21
CA ASP A 10 -0.76 7.15 9.31
C ASP A 10 -1.07 5.69 8.91
N LEU A 11 -0.28 5.12 8.01
CA LEU A 11 -0.41 3.70 7.68
C LEU A 11 -0.13 2.86 8.92
N LYS A 12 -1.04 1.96 9.29
CA LYS A 12 -0.94 1.01 10.42
C LYS A 12 -0.61 -0.41 9.94
N VAL A 13 0.01 -1.26 10.77
CA VAL A 13 0.14 -2.69 10.44
C VAL A 13 -1.26 -3.27 10.21
N GLY A 14 -1.42 -3.96 9.08
CA GLY A 14 -2.70 -4.47 8.58
C GLY A 14 -3.44 -3.52 7.64
N ASP A 15 -2.99 -2.27 7.45
CA ASP A 15 -3.53 -1.41 6.40
C ASP A 15 -3.21 -1.99 5.02
N THR A 16 -4.09 -1.73 4.07
CA THR A 16 -3.97 -2.27 2.72
C THR A 16 -4.21 -1.18 1.70
N ILE A 17 -3.24 -1.00 0.82
CA ILE A 17 -3.22 0.01 -0.22
C ILE A 17 -3.56 -0.69 -1.53
N LYS A 18 -4.58 -0.19 -2.23
CA LYS A 18 -4.90 -0.67 -3.57
C LYS A 18 -4.06 0.08 -4.59
N CYS A 19 -3.30 -0.64 -5.38
CA CYS A 19 -2.56 -0.09 -6.52
C CYS A 19 -3.37 -0.28 -7.81
N HIS A 20 -3.20 0.64 -8.75
CA HIS A 20 -3.84 0.55 -10.07
C HIS A 20 -3.07 -0.44 -10.96
N ASP A 21 -1.74 -0.37 -10.90
CA ASP A 21 -0.80 -1.07 -11.76
C ASP A 21 0.39 -1.60 -10.95
N PRO A 22 1.15 -2.57 -11.50
CA PRO A 22 2.38 -3.04 -10.88
C PRO A 22 3.45 -1.94 -10.73
N ASP A 23 3.49 -0.94 -11.62
CA ASP A 23 4.47 0.16 -11.50
C ASP A 23 4.18 1.06 -10.29
N ASP A 24 2.90 1.46 -10.13
CA ASP A 24 2.39 2.22 -8.97
C ASP A 24 2.60 1.47 -7.65
N MET A 25 2.52 0.13 -7.70
CA MET A 25 2.82 -0.74 -6.57
C MET A 25 4.30 -0.69 -6.18
N ILE A 26 5.22 -0.76 -7.14
CA ILE A 26 6.65 -0.69 -6.86
C ILE A 26 7.05 0.70 -6.34
N ASP A 27 6.48 1.77 -6.90
CA ASP A 27 6.70 3.13 -6.40
C ASP A 27 6.22 3.29 -4.96
N THR A 28 4.98 2.87 -4.69
CA THR A 28 4.37 2.91 -3.35
C THR A 28 5.18 2.08 -2.35
N MET A 29 5.56 0.84 -2.70
CA MET A 29 6.39 -0.01 -1.85
C MET A 29 7.73 0.65 -1.53
N ASN A 30 8.40 1.25 -2.53
CA ASN A 30 9.68 1.92 -2.32
C ASN A 30 9.56 3.15 -1.42
N GLU A 31 8.53 3.97 -1.58
CA GLU A 31 8.29 5.13 -0.70
C GLU A 31 8.04 4.69 0.75
N LEU A 32 7.29 3.60 0.93
CA LEU A 32 6.98 3.04 2.23
C LEU A 32 8.23 2.45 2.90
N VAL A 33 9.00 1.64 2.17
CA VAL A 33 10.27 1.10 2.66
C VAL A 33 11.24 2.21 3.02
N LYS A 34 11.33 3.28 2.22
CA LYS A 34 12.14 4.47 2.55
C LYS A 34 11.68 5.18 3.83
N SER A 35 10.39 5.09 4.15
CA SER A 35 9.82 5.64 5.37
C SER A 35 9.95 4.69 6.58
N GLY A 36 10.59 3.53 6.41
CA GLY A 36 10.69 2.49 7.44
C GLY A 36 9.43 1.65 7.58
N VAL A 37 8.56 1.62 6.57
CA VAL A 37 7.34 0.82 6.55
C VAL A 37 7.56 -0.44 5.73
N GLU A 38 7.40 -1.60 6.34
CA GLU A 38 7.41 -2.87 5.63
C GLU A 38 6.03 -3.16 5.06
N THR A 39 6.00 -3.44 3.75
CA THR A 39 4.79 -3.85 3.06
C THR A 39 4.99 -5.16 2.30
N ASP A 40 3.91 -5.93 2.17
CA ASP A 40 3.85 -7.21 1.49
C ASP A 40 2.80 -7.17 0.37
N PHE A 41 3.05 -7.90 -0.70
CA PHE A 41 2.20 -7.88 -1.88
C PHE A 41 1.05 -8.90 -1.80
N LEU A 42 -0.18 -8.42 -1.91
CA LEU A 42 -1.37 -9.24 -2.08
C LEU A 42 -1.98 -9.09 -3.47
N TYR A 43 -2.20 -10.24 -4.11
CA TYR A 43 -2.95 -10.31 -5.38
C TYR A 43 -4.48 -10.38 -5.19
N LYS A 44 -4.94 -10.64 -3.96
CA LYS A 44 -6.36 -10.85 -3.66
C LYS A 44 -6.71 -10.28 -2.30
N LYS A 45 -7.69 -9.39 -2.28
CA LYS A 45 -8.23 -8.80 -1.04
C LYS A 45 -9.76 -8.84 -1.10
N ASP A 46 -10.40 -9.30 -0.03
CA ASP A 46 -11.87 -9.38 0.07
C ASP A 46 -12.53 -10.10 -1.12
N GLY A 47 -11.88 -11.14 -1.65
CA GLY A 47 -12.38 -11.89 -2.80
C GLY A 47 -12.21 -11.21 -4.16
N LYS A 48 -11.65 -9.99 -4.22
CA LYS A 48 -11.33 -9.28 -5.46
C LYS A 48 -9.85 -9.41 -5.79
N GLU A 49 -9.58 -9.85 -7.01
CA GLU A 49 -8.23 -9.88 -7.59
C GLU A 49 -7.79 -8.45 -7.93
N GLY A 50 -6.53 -8.13 -7.66
CA GLY A 50 -5.93 -6.82 -7.93
C GLY A 50 -4.58 -6.68 -7.26
N PHE A 51 -3.90 -5.56 -7.51
CA PHE A 51 -2.62 -5.26 -6.89
C PHE A 51 -2.86 -4.56 -5.56
N TRP A 52 -2.51 -5.21 -4.46
CA TRP A 52 -2.64 -4.65 -3.12
C TRP A 52 -1.31 -4.76 -2.38
N LEU A 53 -1.02 -3.77 -1.55
CA LEU A 53 0.10 -3.80 -0.61
C LEU A 53 -0.46 -3.78 0.79
N VAL A 54 -0.14 -4.77 1.62
CA VAL A 54 -0.46 -4.77 3.05
C VAL A 54 0.73 -4.29 3.84
N VAL A 55 0.52 -3.47 4.86
CA VAL A 55 1.57 -3.10 5.82
C VAL A 55 1.74 -4.24 6.80
N THR A 56 2.93 -4.84 6.82
CA THR A 56 3.25 -5.98 7.70
C THR A 56 4.02 -5.56 8.95
N GLY A 57 4.71 -4.43 8.89
CA GLY A 57 5.57 -3.98 9.98
C GLY A 57 6.18 -2.61 9.73
N TYR A 58 7.06 -2.21 10.66
CA TYR A 58 7.92 -1.04 10.54
C TYR A 58 9.30 -1.39 11.04
N TYR A 59 10.30 -0.70 10.51
CA TYR A 59 11.71 -0.81 10.89
C TYR A 59 12.20 0.46 11.59
#